data_AF-A0A957LZ14-F1
#
_entry.id   AF-A0A957LZ14-F1
#
_cell.length_a   1.000
_cell.length_b   1.000
_cell.length_c   1.000
_cell.angle_alpha   90.00
_cell.angle_beta   90.00
_cell.angle_gamma   90.00
#
_symmetry.space_group_name_H-M   'P 1'
#
loop_
_entity.id
_entity.type
_entity.pdbx_description
1 polymer ?
#
loop_
_entity_poly.entity_id
_entity_poly.type
_entity_poly.pdbx_seq_one_letter_code
_entity_poly.pdbx_strand_id
1 'polypeptide(L)' 'MDAVEFEAKNKNGHIQAPDEFQKRFRNGVCVILPAADVNEQQDNLIEELLATPPYIAGFQPMQRDDIYVR' A
#
# COMPACT_ATOMS: atom_id res chain seq x y z
N MET A 1 21.27 7.68 -4.13
CA MET A 1 20.63 7.63 -2.80
C MET A 1 20.32 6.18 -2.55
N ASP A 2 20.93 5.57 -1.54
CA ASP A 2 20.65 4.17 -1.17
C ASP A 2 19.56 4.17 -0.09
N ALA A 3 18.44 3.50 -0.36
CA ALA A 3 17.33 3.32 0.58
C ALA A 3 17.24 1.84 0.96
N VAL A 4 17.04 1.57 2.25
CA VAL A 4 16.83 0.22 2.77
C VAL A 4 15.61 0.27 3.69
N GLU A 5 14.67 -0.63 3.42
CA GLU A 5 13.50 -0.85 4.27
C GLU A 5 13.82 -1.96 5.26
N PHE A 6 13.54 -1.72 6.55
CA PHE A 6 13.75 -2.70 7.61
C PHE A 6 12.72 -2.47 8.71
N GLU A 7 12.37 -3.56 9.40
CA GLU A 7 11.54 -3.49 10.59
C GLU A 7 12.42 -3.16 11.81
N ALA A 8 12.04 -2.14 12.58
CA ALA A 8 12.75 -1.76 13.80
C ALA A 8 11.81 -1.76 15.00
N LYS A 9 12.30 -2.27 16.12
CA LYS A 9 11.57 -2.24 17.38
C LYS A 9 11.79 -0.89 18.06
N ASN A 10 10.71 -0.29 18.56
CA ASN A 10 10.82 0.86 19.45
C ASN A 10 11.41 0.38 20.78
N LYS A 11 12.63 0.81 21.10
CA LYS A 11 13.26 0.55 22.39
C LYS A 11 13.47 1.89 23.09
N ASN A 12 12.70 2.12 24.15
CA ASN A 12 12.75 3.34 24.96
C ASN A 12 12.53 4.65 24.18
N GLY A 13 11.67 4.65 23.16
CA GLY A 13 11.39 5.85 22.36
C GLY A 13 12.39 6.12 21.23
N HIS A 14 13.34 5.21 21.01
CA HIS A 14 14.33 5.31 19.94
C HIS A 14 14.12 4.20 18.89
N ILE A 15 14.14 4.60 17.61
CA ILE A 15 14.21 3.67 16.48
C ILE A 15 15.68 3.44 16.19
N GLN A 16 16.14 2.22 16.40
CA GLN A 16 17.53 1.84 16.16
C GLN A 16 17.63 1.07 14.84
N ALA A 17 18.55 1.48 13.97
CA ALA A 17 18.86 0.73 12.76
C ALA A 17 19.53 -0.62 13.13
N PRO A 18 19.15 -1.73 12.46
CA PRO A 18 19.79 -3.02 12.61
C PRO A 18 21.31 -2.94 12.45
N ASP A 19 22.03 -3.73 13.23
CA ASP A 19 23.51 -3.71 13.28
C ASP A 19 24.15 -3.93 11.90
N GLU A 20 23.49 -4.71 11.03
CA GLU A 20 23.89 -4.96 9.65
C GLU A 20 23.94 -3.69 8.77
N PHE A 21 23.13 -2.68 9.09
CA PHE A 21 23.06 -1.43 8.33
C PHE A 21 23.86 -0.29 8.96
N GLN A 22 24.27 -0.40 10.23
CA GLN A 22 25.07 0.63 10.91
C GLN A 22 26.39 0.93 10.19
N LYS A 23 27.04 -0.08 9.60
CA LYS A 23 28.28 0.10 8.83
C LYS A 23 28.05 0.75 7.47
N ARG A 24 26.83 0.63 6.93
CA ARG A 24 26.45 1.11 5.59
C ARG A 24 26.10 2.60 5.61
N PHE A 25 25.49 3.09 6.68
CA PHE A 25 25.07 4.49 6.82
C PHE A 25 25.96 5.23 7.83
N ARG A 26 27.06 5.80 7.35
CA ARG A 26 28.13 6.35 8.21
C ARG A 26 27.78 7.62 8.98
N ASN A 27 26.87 8.46 8.47
CA ASN A 27 26.73 9.86 8.95
C ASN A 27 25.29 10.29 9.29
N GLY A 28 24.27 9.56 8.83
CA GLY A 28 22.87 9.95 9.05
C GLY A 28 21.90 8.98 8.41
N VAL A 29 20.76 8.78 9.06
CA VAL A 29 19.68 7.91 8.60
C VAL A 29 18.43 8.79 8.43
N CYS A 30 17.84 8.78 7.24
CA CYS A 30 16.54 9.38 7.02
C CYS A 30 15.48 8.35 7.42
N VAL A 31 14.70 8.65 8.46
CA VAL A 31 13.62 7.78 8.93
C VAL A 31 12.30 8.33 8.42
N ILE A 32 11.62 7.54 7.59
CA ILE A 32 10.25 7.84 7.15
C ILE A 32 9.33 7.04 8.07
N LEU A 33 8.54 7.74 8.88
CA LEU A 33 7.47 7.12 9.66
C LEU A 33 6.16 7.38 8.92
N PRO A 34 5.68 6.43 8.10
CA PRO A 34 4.30 6.52 7.65
C PRO A 34 3.44 6.47 8.90
N ALA A 35 2.63 7.51 9.12
CA ALA A 35 1.49 7.36 10.00
C ALA A 35 0.68 6.23 9.36
N ALA A 36 0.63 5.07 10.00
CA ALA A 36 -0.43 4.14 9.74
C ALA A 36 -1.68 4.90 10.17
N ASP A 37 -2.42 5.46 9.21
CA ASP A 37 -3.83 5.68 9.42
C ASP A 37 -4.34 4.32 9.89
N VAL A 38 -4.63 4.25 11.19
CA VAL A 38 -4.96 3.02 11.88
C VAL A 38 -6.24 2.54 11.25
N ASN A 39 -6.13 1.65 10.26
CA ASN A 39 -7.24 1.02 9.58
C ASN A 39 -8.47 1.93 9.48
N GLU A 40 -8.39 2.99 8.69
CA GLU A 40 -9.49 3.06 7.74
C GLU A 40 -9.25 1.83 6.88
N GLN A 41 -10.01 0.76 7.15
CA GLN A 41 -10.22 -0.27 6.15
C GLN A 41 -10.54 0.54 4.91
N GLN A 42 -9.56 0.71 4.01
CA GLN A 42 -9.85 1.11 2.67
C GLN A 42 -10.71 -0.05 2.21
N ASP A 43 -12.02 0.13 2.31
CA ASP A 43 -13.00 -0.83 1.85
C ASP A 43 -12.48 -1.23 0.48
N ASN A 44 -12.12 -2.51 0.37
CA ASN A 44 -11.47 -3.03 -0.82
C ASN A 44 -12.29 -2.53 -1.99
N LEU A 45 -11.71 -1.72 -2.89
CA LEU A 45 -12.47 -1.03 -3.93
C LEU A 45 -13.36 -2.01 -4.71
N ILE A 46 -12.89 -3.25 -4.87
CA ILE A 46 -13.67 -4.33 -5.47
C ILE A 46 -14.90 -4.67 -4.63
N GLU A 47 -14.76 -4.81 -3.30
CA GLU A 47 -15.87 -5.06 -2.37
C GLU A 47 -16.86 -3.90 -2.34
N GLU A 48 -16.39 -2.64 -2.36
CA GLU A 48 -17.25 -1.46 -2.42
C GLU A 48 -18.08 -1.43 -3.71
N LEU A 49 -17.44 -1.69 -4.86
CA LEU A 49 -18.11 -1.73 -6.16
C LEU A 49 -19.08 -2.92 -6.31
N LEU A 50 -18.82 -4.03 -5.62
CA LEU A 50 -19.75 -5.17 -5.57
C LEU A 50 -20.95 -4.89 -4.66
N ALA A 51 -20.75 -4.22 -3.53
CA ALA A 51 -21.80 -3.86 -2.60
C ALA A 51 -22.69 -2.73 -3.13
N THR A 52 -22.09 -1.73 -3.77
CA THR A 52 -22.77 -0.57 -4.36
C THR A 52 -22.35 -0.40 -5.82
N PRO A 53 -22.92 -1.20 -6.74
CA PRO A 53 -22.58 -1.11 -8.15
C PRO A 53 -22.98 0.28 -8.71
N PRO A 54 -22.07 0.97 -9.42
CA PRO A 54 -22.37 2.29 -9.97
C PRO A 54 -23.47 2.18 -11.03
N TYR A 55 -24.54 2.96 -10.85
CA TYR A 55 -25.59 3.07 -11.86
C TYR A 55 -25.16 4.08 -12.93
N ILE A 56 -24.90 3.57 -14.14
CA ILE A 56 -24.57 4.40 -15.30
C ILE A 56 -25.75 4.26 -16.28
N ALA A 57 -26.43 5.37 -16.56
CA ALA A 57 -27.54 5.39 -17.49
C ALA A 57 -27.11 4.89 -18.87
N GLY A 58 -27.82 3.91 -19.42
CA GLY A 58 -27.51 3.32 -20.73
C GLY A 58 -26.29 2.38 -20.75
N PHE A 59 -25.69 2.06 -19.59
CA PHE A 59 -24.63 1.06 -19.54
C PHE A 59 -25.18 -0.33 -19.81
N GLN A 60 -24.69 -0.95 -20.88
CA GLN A 60 -24.97 -2.34 -21.22
C GLN A 60 -23.64 -3.09 -21.26
N PRO A 61 -23.36 -3.97 -20.28
CA PRO A 61 -22.14 -4.76 -20.31
C PRO A 61 -22.17 -5.68 -21.53
N MET A 62 -21.06 -5.67 -22.29
CA MET A 62 -20.89 -6.57 -23.43
C MET A 62 -20.97 -8.01 -22.95
N GLN A 63 -21.72 -8.84 -23.66
CA GLN A 63 -21.76 -10.26 -23.40
C GLN A 63 -20.44 -10.89 -23.86
N ARG A 64 -20.13 -12.05 -23.28
CA ARG A 64 -18.93 -12.81 -23.65
C ARG A 64 -18.90 -13.09 -25.16
N ASP A 65 -20.05 -13.41 -25.73
CA ASP A 65 -20.19 -13.67 -27.16
C ASP A 65 -19.87 -12.43 -28.00
N ASP A 66 -20.16 -11.22 -27.52
CA ASP A 66 -19.85 -9.96 -28.22
C ASP A 66 -18.33 -9.69 -28.30
N ILE A 67 -17.54 -10.28 -27.41
CA ILE A 67 -16.07 -10.07 -27.33
C ILE A 67 -15.32 -11.05 -28.24
N TYR A 68 -15.85 -12.25 -28.44
CA TYR A 68 -15.15 -13.34 -29.14
C TYR A 68 -15.65 -13.60 -30.57
N VAL A 69 -16.64 -12.85 -31.05
CA VAL A 69 -17.00 -12.83 -32.47
C VAL A 69 -15.94 -12.00 -33.22
N ARG A 70 -14.91 -12.70 -33.70
CA ARG A 70 -13.99 -12.24 -34.75
C ARG A 70 -14.44 -12.83 -36.09
#